data_AF-A0A7C3K5I0-F1
#
_entry.id   AF-A0A7C3K5I0-F1
#
_cell.length_a   1.000
_cell.length_b   1.000
_cell.length_c   1.000
_cell.angle_alpha   90.00
_cell.angle_beta   90.00
_cell.angle_gamma   90.00
#
_symmetry.space_group_name_H-M   'P 1'
#
loop_
_entity.id
_entity.type
_entity.pdbx_description
1 polymer ?
#
loop_
_entity_poly.entity_id
_entity_poly.type
_entity_poly.pdbx_seq_one_letter_code
_entity_poly.pdbx_strand_id
1 'polypeptide(L)'
;MNNNAQNYLFKPSERMLDLQVLEEIEQNPRVSQRELSNKFGIALGVTNACIKRMARREWIRLKGFPPRRIAYYLTPKGFAEKSKLMLHFFSYNIQHYAEMKKVISRRLVEMEEEGIRRIAFYGVSDEMEIAYITLQGSEIKLVGIIDDNETGNGRT
;
A
#
# COMPACT_ATOMS: atom_id res chain seq x y z
N MET A 1 21.22 5.14 7.42
CA MET A 1 20.99 5.92 6.18
C MET A 1 19.51 5.87 5.85
N ASN A 2 19.02 6.96 5.27
CA ASN A 2 17.65 7.49 5.38
C ASN A 2 16.59 6.60 4.70
N ASN A 3 15.75 5.94 5.47
CA ASN A 3 14.66 5.06 5.01
C ASN A 3 13.40 5.86 4.61
N ASN A 4 13.59 7.03 4.01
CA ASN A 4 12.54 8.04 3.86
C ASN A 4 12.17 8.36 2.40
N ALA A 5 12.75 7.70 1.40
CA ALA A 5 12.47 8.03 -0.01
C ALA A 5 11.29 7.25 -0.62
N GLN A 6 10.94 6.07 -0.11
CA GLN A 6 9.81 5.28 -0.65
C GLN A 6 8.43 5.71 -0.12
N ASN A 7 8.36 6.54 0.93
CA ASN A 7 7.09 7.01 1.50
C ASN A 7 6.47 8.22 0.79
N TYR A 8 7.08 8.77 -0.28
CA TYR A 8 6.58 9.97 -0.94
C TYR A 8 5.74 9.72 -2.20
N LEU A 9 5.62 8.47 -2.69
CA LEU A 9 4.97 8.22 -3.99
C LEU A 9 3.45 7.94 -3.89
N PHE A 10 2.93 7.70 -2.70
CA PHE A 10 1.50 7.58 -2.49
C PHE A 10 1.07 8.50 -1.35
N LYS A 11 0.42 9.62 -1.69
CA LYS A 11 -0.52 10.22 -0.73
C LYS A 11 -1.65 9.19 -0.60
N PRO A 12 -1.77 8.46 0.53
CA PRO A 12 -2.82 7.47 0.65
C PRO A 12 -4.15 8.17 0.37
N SER A 13 -5.00 7.54 -0.44
CA SER A 13 -6.37 8.01 -0.62
C SER A 13 -7.00 8.19 0.77
N GLU A 14 -7.95 9.11 0.93
CA GLU A 14 -8.56 9.37 2.25
C GLU A 14 -9.08 8.06 2.89
N ARG A 15 -9.61 7.14 2.07
CA ARG A 15 -10.06 5.80 2.49
C ARG A 15 -8.92 4.89 2.95
N MET A 16 -7.77 4.92 2.28
CA MET A 16 -6.58 4.16 2.68
C MET A 16 -6.04 4.68 4.01
N LEU A 17 -5.92 6.00 4.16
CA LEU A 17 -5.50 6.60 5.42
C LEU A 17 -6.48 6.27 6.55
N ASP A 18 -7.78 6.28 6.26
CA ASP A 18 -8.80 5.89 7.23
C ASP A 18 -8.62 4.43 7.67
N LEU A 19 -8.40 3.51 6.73
CA LEU A 19 -8.14 2.10 7.03
C LEU A 19 -6.90 1.92 7.90
N GLN A 20 -5.78 2.53 7.51
CA GLN A 20 -4.50 2.44 8.23
C GLN A 20 -4.59 2.98 9.66
N VAL A 21 -5.29 4.09 9.86
CA VAL A 21 -5.48 4.67 11.20
C VAL A 21 -6.41 3.80 12.05
N LEU A 22 -7.46 3.21 11.48
CA LEU A 22 -8.32 2.27 12.21
C LEU A 22 -7.56 0.99 12.61
N GLU A 23 -6.72 0.46 11.72
CA GLU A 23 -5.82 -0.67 12.02
C GLU A 23 -4.85 -0.34 13.15
N GLU A 24 -4.21 0.83 13.10
CA GLU A 24 -3.26 1.24 14.12
C GLU A 24 -3.92 1.44 15.48
N ILE A 25 -5.13 2.03 15.51
CA ILE A 25 -5.87 2.21 16.77
C ILE A 25 -6.29 0.86 17.37
N GLU A 26 -6.67 -0.11 16.54
CA GLU A 26 -7.02 -1.45 17.01
C GLU A 26 -5.80 -2.16 17.63
N GLN A 27 -4.64 -2.08 16.98
CA GLN A 27 -3.40 -2.72 17.46
C GLN A 27 -2.78 -1.97 18.66
N ASN A 28 -2.82 -0.63 18.64
CA ASN A 28 -2.25 0.23 19.66
C ASN A 28 -3.26 1.32 20.07
N PRO A 29 -4.16 1.01 21.02
CA PRO A 29 -5.13 1.99 21.55
C PRO A 29 -4.49 3.25 22.13
N ARG A 30 -3.19 3.24 22.47
CA ARG A 30 -2.49 4.39 23.08
C ARG A 30 -1.67 5.20 22.07
N VAL A 31 -1.77 4.90 20.78
CA VAL A 31 -1.06 5.63 19.72
C VAL A 31 -1.39 7.12 19.78
N SER A 32 -0.37 7.96 19.71
CA SER A 32 -0.51 9.41 19.67
C SER A 32 -0.68 9.90 18.23
N GLN A 33 -1.27 11.09 18.06
CA GLN A 33 -1.37 11.73 16.75
C GLN A 33 0.01 12.02 16.12
N ARG A 34 1.05 12.23 16.94
CA ARG A 34 2.42 12.40 16.44
C ARG A 34 3.02 11.09 15.92
N GLU A 35 2.76 9.98 16.60
CA GLU A 35 3.18 8.65 16.12
C GLU A 35 2.46 8.29 14.81
N LEU A 36 1.14 8.51 14.72
CA LEU A 36 0.38 8.32 13.48
C LEU A 36 0.92 9.20 12.33
N SER A 37 1.20 10.48 12.61
CA SER A 37 1.75 11.44 11.65
C SER A 37 3.11 10.97 11.11
N ASN A 38 4.01 10.55 12.00
CA ASN A 38 5.33 10.05 11.61
C ASN A 38 5.23 8.71 10.87
N LYS A 39 4.36 7.80 11.33
CA LYS A 39 4.20 6.47 10.73
C LYS A 39 3.69 6.54 9.30
N PHE A 40 2.73 7.42 9.03
CA PHE A 40 2.09 7.52 7.71
C PHE A 40 2.63 8.68 6.85
N GLY A 41 3.68 9.39 7.30
CA GLY A 41 4.28 10.49 6.54
C GLY A 41 3.33 11.66 6.27
N ILE A 42 2.30 11.86 7.10
CA ILE A 42 1.31 12.94 6.94
C ILE A 42 1.52 14.03 7.98
N ALA A 43 1.10 15.26 7.67
CA ALA A 43 1.17 16.36 8.64
C ALA A 43 0.31 16.09 9.89
N LEU A 44 0.77 16.57 11.05
CA LEU A 44 0.05 16.43 12.32
C LEU A 44 -1.38 17.03 12.26
N GLY A 45 -1.56 18.13 11.52
CA GLY A 45 -2.87 18.74 11.31
C GLY A 45 -3.83 17.84 10.53
N VAL A 46 -3.34 17.14 9.50
CA VAL A 46 -4.11 16.15 8.73
C VAL A 46 -4.49 14.96 9.60
N THR A 47 -3.54 14.49 10.41
CA THR A 47 -3.78 13.41 11.38
C THR A 47 -4.88 13.80 12.38
N ASN A 48 -4.81 15.00 12.96
CA ASN A 48 -5.82 15.49 13.89
C ASN A 48 -7.20 15.63 13.22
N ALA A 49 -7.25 16.12 11.98
CA ALA A 49 -8.49 16.20 11.21
C ALA A 49 -9.10 14.81 10.96
N CYS A 50 -8.27 13.82 10.61
CA CYS A 50 -8.67 12.42 10.45
C CYS A 50 -9.29 11.86 11.73
N ILE A 51 -8.59 11.94 12.86
CA ILE A 51 -9.08 11.46 14.17
C ILE A 51 -10.39 12.15 14.57
N LYS A 52 -10.49 13.47 14.41
CA LYS A 52 -11.73 14.22 14.71
C LYS A 52 -12.88 13.78 13.80
N ARG A 53 -12.63 13.54 12.51
CA ARG A 53 -13.63 13.03 11.56
C ARG A 53 -14.12 11.65 11.97
N MET A 54 -13.21 10.73 12.30
CA MET A 54 -13.56 9.37 12.73
C MET A 54 -14.38 9.38 14.02
N ALA A 55 -14.03 10.23 14.98
CA ALA A 55 -14.79 10.40 16.22
C ALA A 55 -16.20 10.93 15.95
N ARG A 56 -16.35 11.94 15.08
CA ARG A 56 -17.67 12.48 14.66
C ARG A 56 -18.52 11.45 13.92
N ARG A 57 -17.88 10.56 13.14
CA ARG A 57 -18.56 9.44 12.45
C ARG A 57 -18.86 8.27 13.38
N GLU A 58 -18.46 8.36 14.65
CA GLU A 58 -18.58 7.33 15.67
C GLU A 58 -17.82 6.04 15.34
N TRP A 59 -16.76 6.12 14.53
CA TRP A 59 -15.90 4.97 14.24
C TRP A 59 -14.94 4.69 15.41
N ILE A 60 -14.53 5.74 16.11
CA ILE A 60 -13.66 5.64 17.28
C ILE A 60 -14.27 6.37 18.48
N ARG A 61 -13.93 5.92 19.68
CA ARG A 61 -14.20 6.60 20.95
C ARG A 61 -12.90 6.92 21.67
N LEU A 62 -12.85 8.09 22.29
CA LEU A 62 -11.72 8.54 23.10
C LEU A 62 -12.01 8.23 24.57
N LYS A 63 -11.03 7.64 25.26
CA LYS A 63 -11.06 7.47 26.71
C LYS A 63 -9.86 8.17 27.33
N GLY A 64 -10.12 9.14 28.20
CA GLY A 64 -9.08 9.76 29.01
C GLY A 64 -8.66 8.86 30.17
N PHE A 65 -7.37 8.79 30.43
CA PHE A 65 -6.76 8.16 31.59
C PHE A 65 -5.90 9.18 32.34
N PRO A 66 -6.10 9.37 33.66
CA PRO A 66 -5.23 10.23 34.45
C PRO A 66 -3.81 9.65 34.60
N PRO A 67 -2.77 10.49 34.73
CA PRO A 67 -2.76 11.90 34.34
C PRO A 67 -2.40 12.03 32.85
N ARG A 68 -3.30 12.63 32.06
CA ARG A 68 -3.05 13.12 30.68
C ARG A 68 -2.76 12.07 29.60
N ARG A 69 -3.31 10.86 29.71
CA ARG A 69 -3.26 9.86 28.62
C ARG A 69 -4.60 9.80 27.91
N ILE A 70 -4.59 9.69 26.59
CA ILE A 70 -5.78 9.43 25.78
C ILE A 70 -5.58 8.06 25.14
N ALA A 71 -6.62 7.23 25.16
CA ALA A 71 -6.67 6.04 24.34
C ALA A 71 -7.84 6.13 23.35
N TYR A 72 -7.63 5.55 22.18
CA TYR A 72 -8.60 5.41 21.12
C TYR A 72 -9.11 3.96 21.09
N TYR A 73 -10.41 3.78 20.88
CA TYR A 73 -11.01 2.46 20.74
C TYR A 73 -11.95 2.46 19.55
N LEU A 74 -11.92 1.39 18.74
CA LEU A 74 -12.93 1.16 17.71
C LEU A 74 -14.29 0.92 18.38
N THR A 75 -15.32 1.52 17.81
CA THR A 75 -16.71 1.17 18.14
C THR A 75 -17.14 -0.02 17.27
N PRO A 76 -18.29 -0.67 17.54
CA PRO A 76 -18.87 -1.65 16.62
C PRO A 76 -19.03 -1.10 15.19
N LYS A 77 -19.40 0.18 15.06
CA LYS A 77 -19.49 0.89 13.77
C LYS A 77 -18.11 1.10 13.13
N GLY A 78 -17.09 1.34 13.93
CA GLY A 78 -15.69 1.42 13.49
C GLY A 78 -15.16 0.10 12.96
N PHE A 79 -15.44 -1.02 13.64
CA PHE A 79 -15.10 -2.36 13.14
C PHE A 79 -15.80 -2.67 11.82
N ALA A 80 -17.10 -2.33 11.71
CA ALA A 80 -17.85 -2.51 10.48
C ALA A 80 -17.26 -1.70 9.32
N GLU A 81 -16.93 -0.41 9.54
CA GLU A 81 -16.32 0.40 8.48
C GLU A 81 -14.89 0.00 8.15
N LYS A 82 -14.08 -0.39 9.15
CA LYS A 82 -12.76 -0.96 8.88
C LYS A 82 -12.89 -2.16 7.95
N SER A 83 -13.79 -3.10 8.26
CA SER A 83 -14.02 -4.30 7.43
C SER A 83 -14.47 -3.96 6.02
N LYS A 84 -15.34 -2.95 5.87
CA LYS A 84 -15.80 -2.47 4.56
C LYS A 84 -14.68 -1.79 3.76
N LEU A 85 -13.83 -1.00 4.41
CA LEU A 85 -12.66 -0.40 3.77
C LEU A 85 -11.65 -1.48 3.33
N MET A 86 -11.40 -2.49 4.17
CA MET A 86 -10.56 -3.64 3.81
C MET A 86 -11.12 -4.37 2.59
N LEU A 87 -12.42 -4.70 2.60
CA LEU A 87 -13.05 -5.38 1.46
C LEU A 87 -12.92 -4.54 0.18
N HIS A 88 -13.20 -3.24 0.26
CA HIS A 88 -13.05 -2.33 -0.88
C HIS A 88 -11.62 -2.29 -1.41
N PHE A 89 -10.63 -2.23 -0.51
CA PHE A 89 -9.23 -2.28 -0.87
C PHE A 89 -8.90 -3.61 -1.55
N PHE A 90 -9.26 -4.75 -0.98
CA PHE A 90 -9.00 -6.06 -1.60
C PHE A 90 -9.66 -6.21 -2.97
N SER A 91 -10.94 -5.82 -3.10
CA SER A 91 -11.62 -5.85 -4.40
C SER A 91 -10.92 -4.99 -5.44
N TYR A 92 -10.48 -3.79 -5.06
CA TYR A 92 -9.70 -2.92 -5.94
C TYR A 92 -8.38 -3.56 -6.36
N ASN A 93 -7.60 -4.12 -5.42
CA ASN A 93 -6.32 -4.76 -5.74
C ASN A 93 -6.50 -5.98 -6.65
N ILE A 94 -7.50 -6.82 -6.40
CA ILE A 94 -7.78 -7.98 -7.25
C ILE A 94 -8.10 -7.54 -8.68
N GLN A 95 -8.96 -6.54 -8.84
CA GLN A 95 -9.30 -6.00 -10.16
C GLN A 95 -8.07 -5.36 -10.82
N HIS A 96 -7.29 -4.60 -10.06
CA HIS A 96 -6.07 -3.98 -10.56
C HIS A 96 -5.06 -5.03 -11.05
N TYR A 97 -4.80 -6.05 -10.24
CA TYR A 97 -3.96 -7.19 -10.60
C TYR A 97 -4.44 -7.89 -11.88
N ALA A 98 -5.75 -8.12 -12.01
CA ALA A 98 -6.34 -8.75 -13.20
C ALA A 98 -6.13 -7.90 -14.47
N GLU A 99 -6.36 -6.59 -14.39
CA GLU A 99 -6.12 -5.68 -15.51
C GLU A 99 -4.63 -5.58 -15.87
N MET A 100 -3.75 -5.52 -14.87
CA MET A 100 -2.31 -5.54 -15.07
C MET A 100 -1.85 -6.81 -15.79
N LYS A 101 -2.29 -7.97 -15.31
CA LYS A 101 -2.00 -9.26 -15.97
C LYS A 101 -2.46 -9.24 -17.42
N LYS A 102 -3.67 -8.75 -17.70
CA LYS A 102 -4.20 -8.65 -19.07
C LYS A 102 -3.35 -7.74 -19.97
N VAL A 103 -2.93 -6.58 -19.47
CA VAL A 103 -2.06 -5.64 -20.20
C VAL A 103 -0.71 -6.30 -20.47
N ILE A 104 -0.07 -6.89 -19.47
CA ILE A 104 1.23 -7.55 -19.61
C ILE A 104 1.14 -8.73 -20.57
N SER A 105 0.13 -9.60 -20.42
CA SER A 105 -0.10 -10.73 -21.33
C SER A 105 -0.20 -10.28 -22.78
N ARG A 106 -0.97 -9.21 -23.05
CA ARG A 106 -1.09 -8.66 -24.41
C ARG A 106 0.26 -8.19 -24.94
N ARG A 107 1.03 -7.46 -24.13
CA ARG A 107 2.35 -6.96 -24.53
C ARG A 107 3.35 -8.07 -24.80
N LEU A 108 3.31 -9.16 -24.03
CA LEU A 108 4.16 -10.31 -24.29
C LEU A 108 3.82 -11.00 -25.62
N VAL A 109 2.53 -11.15 -25.95
CA VAL A 109 2.10 -11.70 -27.25
C VAL A 109 2.57 -10.79 -28.41
N GLU A 110 2.36 -9.47 -28.30
CA GLU A 110 2.84 -8.50 -29.30
C GLU A 110 4.36 -8.63 -29.51
N MET A 111 5.13 -8.74 -28.42
CA MET A 111 6.58 -8.94 -28.48
C MET A 111 6.99 -10.27 -29.16
N GLU A 112 6.25 -11.36 -28.91
CA GLU A 112 6.50 -12.64 -29.57
C GLU A 112 6.23 -12.59 -31.07
N GLU A 113 5.17 -11.90 -31.49
CA GLU A 113 4.83 -11.67 -32.90
C GLU A 113 5.91 -10.83 -33.60
N GLU A 114 6.52 -9.89 -32.88
CA GLU A 114 7.69 -9.11 -33.32
C GLU A 114 9.01 -9.91 -33.30
N GLY A 115 8.99 -11.18 -32.84
CA GLY A 115 10.16 -12.06 -32.80
C GLY A 115 11.08 -11.83 -31.61
N ILE A 116 10.66 -11.04 -30.60
CA ILE A 116 11.41 -10.82 -29.37
C ILE A 116 11.35 -12.10 -28.52
N ARG A 117 12.52 -12.57 -28.07
CA ARG A 117 12.66 -13.81 -27.27
C ARG A 117 13.34 -13.60 -25.93
N ARG A 118 13.86 -12.40 -25.68
CA ARG A 118 14.69 -12.09 -24.51
C ARG A 118 14.32 -10.71 -24.01
N ILE A 119 13.90 -10.61 -22.74
CA ILE A 119 13.57 -9.33 -22.10
C ILE A 119 14.28 -9.22 -20.76
N ALA A 120 14.48 -7.99 -20.31
CA ALA A 120 14.87 -7.68 -18.93
C ALA A 120 13.76 -6.86 -18.28
N PHE A 121 13.53 -7.05 -16.99
CA PHE A 121 12.66 -6.17 -16.22
C PHE A 121 13.48 -5.04 -15.60
N TYR A 122 12.82 -3.91 -15.42
CA TYR A 122 13.39 -2.75 -14.77
C TYR A 122 12.49 -2.35 -13.59
N GLY A 123 13.08 -2.24 -12.41
CA GLY A 123 12.43 -2.06 -11.12
C GLY A 123 12.00 -3.38 -10.47
N VAL A 124 12.18 -3.47 -9.16
CA VAL A 124 11.56 -4.51 -8.33
C VAL A 124 10.30 -3.94 -7.69
N SER A 125 9.15 -4.50 -8.04
CA SER A 125 7.84 -4.04 -7.55
C SER A 125 6.79 -5.15 -7.65
N ASP A 126 5.62 -4.93 -7.05
CA ASP A 126 4.48 -5.86 -7.14
C ASP A 126 4.11 -6.10 -8.61
N GLU A 127 4.20 -5.07 -9.46
CA GLU A 127 3.95 -5.16 -10.91
C GLU A 127 4.93 -6.09 -11.63
N MET A 128 6.20 -6.10 -11.21
CA MET A 128 7.22 -6.99 -11.74
C MET A 128 6.93 -8.46 -11.39
N GLU A 129 6.40 -8.74 -10.19
CA GLU A 129 5.98 -10.08 -9.81
C GLU A 129 4.87 -10.60 -10.74
N ILE A 130 3.86 -9.76 -11.02
CA ILE A 130 2.80 -10.08 -11.98
C ILE A 130 3.40 -10.36 -13.36
N ALA A 131 4.34 -9.52 -13.80
CA ALA A 131 4.98 -9.67 -15.08
C ALA A 131 5.79 -10.97 -15.17
N TYR A 132 6.52 -11.31 -14.11
CA TYR A 132 7.30 -12.54 -14.01
C TYR A 132 6.44 -13.79 -14.08
N ILE A 133 5.34 -13.84 -13.33
CA ILE A 133 4.39 -14.96 -13.35
C ILE A 133 3.76 -15.08 -14.74
N THR A 134 3.40 -13.95 -15.36
CA THR A 134 2.77 -13.94 -16.68
C THR A 134 3.75 -14.38 -17.78
N LEU A 135 5.02 -14.02 -17.66
CA LEU A 135 6.09 -14.42 -18.57
C LEU A 135 6.34 -15.93 -18.60
N GLN A 136 6.09 -16.65 -17.50
CA GLN A 136 6.26 -18.11 -17.48
C GLN A 136 5.32 -18.85 -18.45
N GLY A 137 4.26 -18.19 -18.93
CA GLY A 137 3.36 -18.72 -19.95
C GLY A 137 3.73 -18.37 -21.39
N SER A 138 4.88 -17.71 -21.62
CA SER A 138 5.34 -17.31 -22.95
C SER A 138 6.70 -17.92 -23.30
N GLU A 139 7.07 -17.85 -24.58
CA GLU A 139 8.36 -18.31 -25.13
C GLU A 139 9.49 -17.28 -24.89
N ILE A 140 9.19 -16.16 -24.21
CA ILE A 140 10.16 -15.10 -23.93
C ILE A 140 10.95 -15.43 -22.66
N LYS A 141 12.27 -15.42 -22.78
CA LYS A 141 13.19 -15.64 -21.65
C LYS A 141 13.52 -14.34 -20.92
N LEU A 142 13.32 -14.32 -19.60
CA LEU A 142 13.87 -13.26 -18.75
C LEU A 142 15.40 -13.39 -18.68
N VAL A 143 16.13 -12.35 -19.04
CA VAL A 143 17.60 -12.32 -19.01
C VAL A 143 18.19 -11.54 -17.84
N GLY A 144 17.37 -10.78 -17.12
CA GLY A 144 17.83 -9.99 -15.98
C GLY A 144 16.75 -9.10 -15.41
N ILE A 145 17.01 -8.60 -14.20
CA ILE A 145 16.21 -7.59 -13.51
C ILE A 145 17.18 -6.48 -13.14
N ILE A 146 16.85 -5.25 -13.50
CA ILE A 146 17.68 -4.06 -13.28
C ILE A 146 16.93 -3.17 -12.29
N ASP A 147 17.58 -2.69 -11.23
CA ASP A 147 16.99 -1.75 -10.29
C ASP A 147 17.97 -0.62 -9.97
N ASP A 148 17.50 0.62 -10.01
CA ASP A 148 18.29 1.81 -9.68
C ASP A 148 18.65 1.89 -8.18
N ASN A 149 17.97 1.10 -7.34
CA ASN A 149 18.26 1.03 -5.91
C ASN A 149 19.48 0.15 -5.57
N GLU A 150 20.11 -0.51 -6.56
CA GLU A 150 21.37 -1.19 -6.34
C GLU A 150 22.54 -0.21 -6.39
N THR A 151 23.02 0.17 -5.22
CA THR A 151 24.45 0.50 -5.06
C THR A 151 25.25 -0.79 -5.23
N GLY A 152 25.44 -1.21 -6.49
CA GLY A 152 26.40 -2.22 -6.95
C GLY A 152 26.24 -3.65 -6.43
N ASN A 153 25.64 -4.54 -7.22
CA ASN A 153 26.39 -5.63 -7.85
C ASN A 153 25.51 -6.41 -8.83
N GLY A 154 25.57 -6.02 -10.10
CA GLY A 154 25.06 -6.85 -11.18
C GLY A 154 25.73 -8.23 -11.15
N ARG A 155 24.91 -9.28 -11.12
CA ARG A 155 25.34 -10.63 -11.46
C ARG A 155 24.76 -11.00 -12.82
N THR A 156 25.69 -11.10 -13.77
CA THR A 156 25.60 -11.73 -15.10
C THR A 156 25.00 -13.13 -15.06
#